data_AF-A0A5C2RRX5-F1
#
_entry.id   AF-A0A5C2RRX5-F1
#
_cell.length_a   1.000
_cell.length_b   1.000
_cell.length_c   1.000
_cell.angle_alpha   90.00
_cell.angle_beta   90.00
_cell.angle_gamma   90.00
#
_symmetry.space_group_name_H-M   'P 1'
#
loop_
_entity.id
_entity.type
_entity.pdbx_description
1 polymer ?
#
loop_
_entity_poly.entity_id
_entity_poly.type
_entity_poly.pdbx_seq_one_letter_code
_entity_poly.pdbx_strand_id
1 'polypeptide(L)' 'TLKHGGGSLMFWGCFGWKGTGHSCRIDGKMDADLYVEIIEDELVNSIYHWDYNIDDITFQQ' A
#
# COMPACT_ATOMS: atom_id res chain seq x y z
N THR A 1 -21.05 5.45 22.57
CA THR A 1 -19.74 4.87 22.20
C THR A 1 -18.65 5.71 22.84
N LEU A 2 -17.78 5.10 23.65
CA LEU A 2 -16.71 5.81 24.35
C LEU A 2 -15.56 6.05 23.36
N LYS A 3 -15.30 7.31 22.99
CA LYS A 3 -14.15 7.66 22.16
C LYS A 3 -12.92 7.80 23.04
N HIS A 4 -12.08 6.78 23.05
CA HIS A 4 -10.75 6.87 23.63
C HIS A 4 -9.90 7.71 22.67
N GLY A 5 -9.38 8.85 23.13
CA GLY A 5 -8.47 9.73 22.37
C GLY A 5 -7.08 9.12 22.15
N GLY A 6 -7.01 7.81 21.84
CA GLY A 6 -5.80 6.99 21.80
C GLY A 6 -5.01 7.06 20.48
N GLY A 7 -5.19 8.12 19.69
CA GLY A 7 -4.53 8.26 18.39
C GLY A 7 -5.08 7.31 17.31
N SER A 8 -4.52 7.43 16.11
CA SER A 8 -4.82 6.57 14.96
C SER A 8 -3.51 6.14 14.29
N LEU A 9 -3.47 4.90 13.82
CA LEU A 9 -2.37 4.36 13.04
C LEU A 9 -2.85 4.12 11.61
N MET A 10 -2.10 4.61 10.63
CA MET A 10 -2.42 4.45 9.21
C MET A 10 -1.38 3.54 8.56
N PHE A 11 -1.86 2.63 7.71
CA PHE A 11 -1.03 1.74 6.91
C PHE A 11 -1.56 1.73 5.48
N TRP A 12 -0.62 1.55 4.55
CA TRP A 12 -0.92 1.17 3.18
C TRP A 12 -0.38 -0.24 2.94
N GLY A 13 -1.10 -1.02 2.14
CA GLY A 13 -0.65 -2.33 1.69
C GLY A 13 -1.46 -2.79 0.50
N CYS A 14 -0.88 -3.68 -0.31
CA CYS A 14 -1.54 -4.23 -1.48
C CYS A 14 -1.75 -5.75 -1.37
N PHE A 15 -2.71 -6.26 -2.13
CA PHE A 15 -2.99 -7.68 -2.24
C PHE A 15 -3.30 -8.04 -3.68
N GLY A 16 -2.92 -9.25 -4.08
CA GLY A 16 -3.17 -9.80 -5.40
C GLY A 16 -3.52 -11.28 -5.32
N TRP A 17 -3.68 -11.91 -6.47
CA TRP A 17 -4.02 -13.34 -6.57
C TRP A 17 -3.04 -14.26 -5.83
N LYS A 18 -1.74 -13.91 -5.83
CA LYS A 18 -0.68 -14.66 -5.14
C LYS A 18 -0.60 -14.41 -3.63
N GLY A 19 -1.41 -13.48 -3.09
CA GLY A 19 -1.47 -13.18 -1.66
C GLY A 19 -1.20 -11.71 -1.33
N THR A 20 -0.69 -11.47 -0.12
CA THR A 20 -0.34 -10.12 0.37
C THR A 20 0.97 -9.64 -0.22
N GLY A 21 1.01 -8.35 -0.56
CA GLY A 21 2.21 -7.67 -1.02
C GLY A 21 2.90 -6.96 0.13
N HIS A 22 3.83 -6.07 -0.22
CA HIS A 22 4.46 -5.16 0.71
C HIS A 22 3.45 -4.14 1.27
N SER A 23 3.84 -3.56 2.40
CA SER A 23 3.03 -2.63 3.15
C SER A 23 3.92 -1.71 3.97
N CYS A 24 3.47 -0.49 4.16
CA CYS A 24 4.20 0.52 4.90
C CYS A 24 3.26 1.26 5.86
N ARG A 25 3.83 1.72 6.96
CA ARG A 25 3.15 2.62 7.90
C ARG A 25 3.18 4.03 7.32
N ILE A 26 2.04 4.71 7.36
CA ILE A 26 1.95 6.12 7.00
C ILE A 26 1.96 6.95 8.29
N ASP A 27 2.95 7.82 8.39
CA ASP A 27 3.02 8.79 9.48
C ASP A 27 2.29 10.08 9.08
N GLY A 28 1.23 10.40 9.81
CA GLY A 28 0.42 11.59 9.55
C GLY A 28 -0.64 11.35 8.48
N LYS A 29 -0.76 12.31 7.54
CA LYS A 29 -1.77 12.29 6.49
C LYS A 29 -1.10 11.94 5.16
N MET A 30 -1.65 10.95 4.47
CA MET A 30 -1.27 10.65 3.10
C MET A 30 -1.67 11.79 2.16
N ASP A 31 -0.70 12.31 1.41
CA ASP A 31 -0.93 13.20 0.28
C ASP A 31 -0.66 12.48 -1.05
N ALA A 32 -0.83 13.19 -2.17
CA ALA A 32 -0.72 12.60 -3.49
C ALA A 32 0.72 12.19 -3.83
N ASP A 33 1.71 12.99 -3.41
CA ASP A 33 3.12 12.73 -3.70
C ASP A 33 3.59 11.48 -2.93
N LEU A 34 3.28 11.41 -1.63
CA LEU A 34 3.55 10.23 -0.82
C LEU A 34 2.82 8.99 -1.34
N TYR A 35 1.59 9.15 -1.85
CA TYR A 35 0.87 8.02 -2.44
C TYR A 35 1.57 7.49 -3.69
N VAL A 36 2.06 8.36 -4.58
CA VAL A 36 2.82 7.95 -5.76
C VAL A 36 4.12 7.24 -5.35
N GLU A 37 4.85 7.78 -4.38
CA GLU A 37 6.05 7.13 -3.83
C GLU A 37 5.75 5.73 -3.30
N ILE A 38 4.67 5.56 -2.54
CA ILE A 38 4.25 4.25 -2.02
C ILE A 38 3.90 3.27 -3.16
N ILE A 39 3.30 3.74 -4.25
CA ILE A 39 3.01 2.86 -5.39
C ILE A 39 4.31 2.40 -6.05
N GLU A 40 5.27 3.30 -6.26
CA GLU A 40 6.56 2.96 -6.87
C GLU A 40 7.42 2.07 -5.97
N ASP A 41 7.39 2.29 -4.65
CA ASP A 41 8.24 1.55 -3.71
C ASP A 41 7.59 0.26 -3.20
N GLU A 42 6.29 0.24 -2.93
CA GLU A 42 5.65 -0.91 -2.28
C GLU A 42 4.86 -1.76 -3.28
N LEU A 43 4.04 -1.15 -4.15
CA LEU A 43 3.25 -1.90 -5.13
C LEU A 43 4.17 -2.54 -6.18
N VAL A 44 5.03 -1.76 -6.83
CA VAL A 44 5.90 -2.27 -7.91
C VAL A 44 6.86 -3.34 -7.40
N ASN A 45 7.43 -3.18 -6.20
CA ASN A 45 8.23 -4.24 -5.58
C ASN A 45 7.40 -5.50 -5.28
N SER A 46 6.12 -5.35 -4.92
CA SER A 46 5.22 -6.51 -4.71
C SER A 46 4.96 -7.26 -6.01
N ILE A 47 4.81 -6.53 -7.12
CA ILE A 47 4.65 -7.09 -8.46
C ILE A 47 5.85 -7.95 -8.83
N TYR A 48 7.06 -7.42 -8.60
CA TYR A 48 8.30 -8.19 -8.82
C TYR A 48 8.42 -9.37 -7.85
N HIS A 49 8.05 -9.21 -6.58
CA HIS A 49 8.03 -10.30 -5.60
C HIS A 49 7.10 -11.44 -6.03
N TRP A 50 6.02 -11.12 -6.73
CA TRP A 50 5.08 -12.08 -7.27
C TRP A 50 5.48 -12.64 -8.64
N ASP A 51 6.68 -12.35 -9.15
CA ASP A 51 7.12 -12.73 -10.51
C ASP A 51 6.11 -12.33 -11.60
N TYR A 52 5.42 -11.21 -11.42
CA TYR A 52 4.50 -10.66 -12.42
C TYR A 52 5.19 -9.61 -13.26
N ASN A 53 4.76 -9.48 -14.51
CA ASN A 53 5.04 -8.28 -15.29
C ASN A 53 4.06 -7.18 -14.86
N ILE A 54 4.55 -5.95 -14.73
CA ILE A 54 3.72 -4.78 -14.45
C ILE A 54 2.63 -4.56 -15.51
N ASP A 55 2.91 -4.93 -16.76
CA ASP A 55 1.96 -4.80 -17.88
C ASP A 55 0.77 -5.77 -17.76
N ASP A 56 0.92 -6.86 -17.01
CA ASP A 56 -0.11 -7.88 -16.82
C ASP A 56 -1.04 -7.59 -15.63
N ILE A 57 -0.84 -6.47 -14.94
CA ILE A 57 -1.55 -6.13 -13.71
C ILE A 57 -2.50 -4.96 -13.94
N THR A 58 -3.75 -5.16 -13.54
CA THR A 58 -4.72 -4.09 -13.44
C THR A 58 -4.67 -3.49 -12.04
N PHE A 59 -4.31 -2.21 -11.96
CA PHE A 59 -4.36 -1.47 -10.71
C PHE A 59 -5.80 -1.04 -10.38
N GLN A 60 -6.24 -1.30 -9.14
CA GLN A 60 -7.56 -0.93 -8.62
C GLN A 60 -7.40 -0.36 -7.20
N GLN A 61 -7.98 0.80 -6.94
CA GLN A 61 -7.99 1.52 -5.65
C GLN A 61 -9.39 2.02 -5.31
#